data_AF-A0A7J5RH33-F1
#
_entry.id   AF-A0A7J5RH33-F1
#
_cell.length_a   1.000
_cell.length_b   1.000
_cell.length_c   1.000
_cell.angle_alpha   90.00
_cell.angle_beta   90.00
_cell.angle_gamma   90.00
#
_symmetry.space_group_name_H-M   'P 1'
#
loop_
_entity.id
_entity.type
_entity.pdbx_description
1 polymer ?
#
loop_
_entity_poly.entity_id
_entity_poly.type
_entity_poly.pdbx_seq_one_letter_code
_entity_poly.pdbx_strand_id
1 'polypeptide(L)'
;MNQYKTLIIYSISNDQLKKLFENELEKYGLERVGEQGIFALPLEEYRTKVQAFKVYLRAYSRKHLDSQDTVLFVESRMNEERTLTTMLQTNLMSEEE
;
A
#
# COMPACT_ATOMS: atom_id res chain seq x y z
N MET A 1 8.42 13.26 13.54
CA MET A 1 7.30 13.12 12.58
C MET A 1 7.63 11.95 11.69
N ASN A 2 6.80 10.90 11.67
CA ASN A 2 7.08 9.71 10.87
C ASN A 2 7.07 10.10 9.38
N GLN A 3 8.11 9.70 8.65
CA GLN A 3 8.19 9.90 7.21
C GLN A 3 7.68 8.64 6.52
N TYR A 4 6.62 8.80 5.74
CA TYR A 4 6.08 7.75 4.90
C TYR A 4 6.40 8.05 3.46
N LYS A 5 6.86 7.04 2.72
CA LYS A 5 7.16 7.18 1.29
C LYS A 5 6.11 6.52 0.42
N THR A 6 5.38 5.56 0.98
CA THR A 6 4.32 4.81 0.33
C THR A 6 3.04 4.83 1.16
N LEU A 7 1.91 4.94 0.46
CA LEU A 7 0.58 4.70 0.99
C LEU A 7 -0.07 3.52 0.25
N ILE A 8 -0.80 2.71 1.00
CA ILE A 8 -1.75 1.72 0.50
C ILE A 8 -3.14 2.27 0.75
N ILE A 9 -3.90 2.44 -0.33
CA ILE A 9 -5.30 2.88 -0.28
C ILE A 9 -6.14 1.73 -0.82
N TYR A 10 -7.15 1.30 -0.10
CA TYR A 10 -7.98 0.20 -0.54
C TYR A 10 -9.47 0.43 -0.29
N SER A 11 -10.28 -0.28 -1.07
CA SER A 11 -11.72 -0.41 -0.89
C SER A 11 -12.05 -1.89 -1.02
N ILE A 12 -12.39 -2.52 0.12
CA ILE A 12 -12.71 -3.95 0.21
C ILE A 12 -14.12 -4.06 0.78
N SER A 13 -15.01 -4.71 0.03
CA SER A 13 -16.44 -4.76 0.37
C SER A 13 -16.74 -5.76 1.49
N ASN A 14 -15.96 -6.83 1.57
CA ASN A 14 -16.13 -7.89 2.56
C ASN A 14 -15.33 -7.59 3.84
N ASP A 15 -16.01 -7.41 4.97
CA ASP A 15 -15.37 -7.07 6.25
C ASP A 15 -14.36 -8.11 6.75
N GLN A 16 -14.60 -9.40 6.48
CA GLN A 16 -13.67 -10.46 6.87
C GLN A 16 -12.39 -10.38 6.02
N LEU A 17 -12.52 -10.24 4.71
CA LEU A 17 -11.37 -10.09 3.80
C LEU A 17 -10.59 -8.81 4.11
N LYS A 18 -11.30 -7.71 4.39
CA LYS A 18 -10.70 -6.44 4.82
C LYS A 18 -9.83 -6.63 6.04
N LYS A 19 -10.35 -7.28 7.09
CA LYS A 19 -9.58 -7.53 8.32
C LYS A 19 -8.35 -8.40 8.08
N LEU A 20 -8.47 -9.43 7.23
CA LEU A 20 -7.33 -10.28 6.86
C LEU A 20 -6.27 -9.49 6.09
N PHE A 21 -6.69 -8.66 5.14
CA PHE A 21 -5.80 -7.80 4.37
C PHE A 21 -5.07 -6.79 5.27
N GLU A 22 -5.77 -6.11 6.16
CA GLU A 22 -5.19 -5.17 7.13
C GLU A 22 -4.15 -5.87 8.03
N ASN A 23 -4.45 -7.09 8.52
CA ASN A 23 -3.50 -7.87 9.32
C ASN A 23 -2.23 -8.22 8.53
N GLU A 24 -2.33 -8.49 7.23
CA GLU A 24 -1.14 -8.70 6.39
C GLU A 24 -0.32 -7.42 6.26
N LEU A 25 -0.96 -6.26 6.06
CA LEU A 25 -0.25 -4.98 6.01
C LEU A 25 0.53 -4.71 7.32
N GLU A 26 -0.10 -4.95 8.47
CA GLU A 26 0.52 -4.79 9.80
C GLU A 26 1.71 -5.73 9.99
N LYS A 27 1.60 -7.00 9.57
CA LYS A 27 2.73 -7.97 9.62
C LYS A 27 3.95 -7.51 8.82
N TYR A 28 3.73 -6.75 7.74
CA TYR A 28 4.79 -6.19 6.92
C TYR A 28 5.28 -4.82 7.40
N GLY A 29 4.82 -4.36 8.58
CA GLY A 29 5.28 -3.12 9.20
C GLY A 29 4.60 -1.87 8.68
N LEU A 30 3.46 -1.99 8.00
CA LEU A 30 2.66 -0.83 7.64
C LEU A 30 1.84 -0.37 8.85
N GLU A 31 1.71 0.94 8.98
CA GLU A 31 0.96 1.60 10.04
C GLU A 31 -0.35 2.15 9.47
N ARG A 32 -1.46 1.96 10.18
CA ARG A 32 -2.72 2.60 9.80
C ARG A 32 -2.60 4.11 9.96
N VAL A 33 -3.05 4.86 8.96
CA VAL A 33 -3.07 6.32 8.99
C VAL A 33 -4.51 6.82 8.87
N GLY A 34 -5.03 7.38 9.97
CA GLY A 34 -6.41 7.83 10.06
C GLY A 34 -7.42 6.68 10.06
N GLU A 35 -8.66 7.00 9.68
CA GLU A 35 -9.79 6.05 9.80
C GLU A 35 -10.15 5.38 8.46
N GLN A 36 -9.68 5.91 7.33
CA GLN A 36 -10.26 5.64 6.00
C GLN A 36 -9.47 4.64 5.13
N GLY A 37 -9.20 3.42 5.62
CA GLY A 37 -8.62 2.38 4.76
C GLY A 37 -7.27 2.75 4.14
N ILE A 38 -6.48 3.54 4.87
CA ILE A 38 -5.14 3.98 4.46
C ILE A 38 -4.12 3.36 5.40
N PHE A 39 -3.12 2.74 4.81
CA PHE A 39 -1.92 2.27 5.50
C PHE A 39 -0.70 2.94 4.90
N ALA A 40 0.31 3.19 5.71
CA ALA A 40 1.54 3.81 5.27
C ALA A 40 2.74 2.94 5.62
N LEU A 41 3.67 2.83 4.68
CA LEU A 41 4.93 2.14 4.92
C LEU A 41 5.98 3.14 5.43
N PRO A 42 6.51 2.95 6.65
CA PRO A 42 7.58 3.80 7.17
C PRO A 42 8.81 3.81 6.24
N LEU A 43 9.53 4.94 6.18
CA LEU A 43 10.67 5.10 5.28
C LEU A 43 11.77 4.04 5.45
N GLU A 44 12.02 3.59 6.68
CA GLU A 44 13.03 2.58 6.97
C GLU A 44 12.68 1.21 6.38
N GLU A 45 11.41 0.80 6.48
CA GLU A 45 10.92 -0.42 5.84
C GLU A 45 10.89 -0.28 4.31
N TYR A 46 10.49 0.89 3.81
CA TYR A 46 10.48 1.19 2.38
C TYR A 46 11.85 0.97 1.73
N ARG A 47 12.91 1.50 2.34
CA ARG A 47 14.28 1.47 1.78
C ARG A 47 14.79 0.05 1.52
N THR A 48 14.31 -0.93 2.28
CA THR A 48 14.83 -2.30 2.24
C THR A 48 13.92 -3.27 1.52
N LYS A 49 12.59 -3.08 1.56
CA LYS A 49 11.63 -4.13 1.19
C LYS A 49 10.60 -3.72 0.14
N VAL A 50 10.50 -2.44 -0.25
CA VAL A 50 9.36 -1.93 -1.03
C VAL A 50 9.06 -2.72 -2.30
N GLN A 51 10.08 -3.09 -3.10
CA GLN A 51 9.86 -3.77 -4.37
C GLN A 51 9.33 -5.19 -4.16
N ALA A 52 9.97 -5.96 -3.28
CA ALA A 52 9.52 -7.31 -2.93
C ALA A 52 8.13 -7.29 -2.29
N PHE A 53 7.89 -6.32 -1.40
CA PHE A 53 6.59 -6.14 -0.76
C PHE A 53 5.49 -5.78 -1.78
N LYS A 54 5.76 -4.88 -2.73
CA LYS A 54 4.80 -4.51 -3.79
C LYS A 54 4.40 -5.70 -4.65
N VAL A 55 5.37 -6.54 -5.04
CA VAL A 55 5.10 -7.79 -5.79
C VAL A 55 4.30 -8.78 -4.96
N TYR A 56 4.68 -8.99 -3.70
CA TYR A 56 3.96 -9.86 -2.78
C TYR A 56 2.51 -9.39 -2.59
N LEU A 57 2.32 -8.11 -2.28
CA LEU A 57 1.00 -7.54 -2.01
C LEU A 57 0.11 -7.62 -3.26
N ARG A 58 0.66 -7.42 -4.46
CA ARG A 58 -0.05 -7.66 -5.72
C ARG A 58 -0.55 -9.10 -5.83
N ALA A 59 0.32 -10.08 -5.62
CA ALA A 59 -0.04 -11.49 -5.69
C ALA A 59 -1.08 -11.88 -4.63
N TYR A 60 -0.92 -11.38 -3.39
CA TYR A 60 -1.87 -11.60 -2.31
C TYR A 60 -3.24 -11.00 -2.65
N SER A 61 -3.28 -9.74 -3.06
CA SER A 61 -4.53 -9.02 -3.34
C SER A 61 -5.34 -9.73 -4.41
N ARG A 62 -4.71 -10.11 -5.54
CA ARG A 62 -5.39 -10.83 -6.62
C ARG A 62 -5.86 -12.24 -6.25
N LYS A 63 -5.20 -12.88 -5.28
CA LYS A 63 -5.54 -14.23 -4.83
C LYS A 63 -6.68 -14.24 -3.81
N HIS A 64 -6.78 -13.19 -3.00
CA HIS A 64 -7.61 -13.19 -1.80
C HIS A 64 -8.76 -12.18 -1.81
N LEU A 65 -8.73 -11.17 -2.67
CA LEU A 65 -9.75 -10.13 -2.76
C LEU A 65 -10.66 -10.34 -3.97
N ASP A 66 -11.85 -9.75 -3.91
CA ASP A 66 -12.80 -9.81 -5.01
C ASP A 66 -12.35 -8.90 -6.16
N SER A 67 -12.74 -9.23 -7.39
CA SER A 67 -12.35 -8.43 -8.58
C SER A 67 -12.93 -7.01 -8.60
N GLN A 68 -13.94 -6.75 -7.77
CA GLN A 68 -14.53 -5.41 -7.55
C GLN A 68 -13.80 -4.61 -6.46
N ASP A 69 -12.98 -5.28 -5.64
CA ASP A 69 -12.17 -4.60 -4.64
C ASP A 69 -11.02 -3.85 -5.31
N THR A 70 -10.55 -2.81 -4.65
CA THR A 70 -9.46 -1.96 -5.16
C THR A 70 -8.34 -1.90 -4.15
N VAL A 71 -7.10 -2.04 -4.63
CA VAL A 71 -5.88 -1.82 -3.85
C VAL A 71 -4.92 -0.97 -4.68
N LEU A 72 -4.65 0.24 -4.20
CA LEU A 72 -3.74 1.20 -4.81
C LEU A 72 -2.47 1.30 -3.99
N PHE A 73 -1.34 1.17 -4.67
CA PHE A 73 -0.02 1.40 -4.12
C PHE A 73 0.48 2.76 -4.61
N VAL A 74 0.57 3.74 -3.71
CA VAL A 74 0.95 5.11 -4.04
C VAL A 74 2.35 5.40 -3.51
N GLU A 75 3.27 5.80 -4.38
CA GLU A 75 4.64 6.15 -4.04
C GLU A 75 4.89 7.64 -4.26
N SER A 76 5.32 8.32 -3.21
CA SER A 76 5.76 9.71 -3.29
C SER A 76 7.22 9.79 -3.74
N ARG A 77 7.52 10.72 -4.64
CA ARG A 77 8.88 11.14 -4.97
C ARG A 77 9.06 12.57 -4.49
N MET A 78 10.17 12.82 -3.81
CA MET A 78 10.55 14.15 -3.32
C MET A 78 11.89 14.55 -3.95
N ASN A 79 12.08 15.85 -4.19
CA ASN A 79 13.38 16.40 -4.56
C ASN A 79 14.31 16.51 -3.34
N GLU A 80 15.53 16.98 -3.55
CA GLU A 80 16.54 17.18 -2.49
C GLU A 80 16.06 18.19 -1.42
N GLU A 81 15.22 19.14 -1.82
CA GLU A 81 14.57 20.13 -0.94
C GLU A 81 13.38 19.57 -0.15
N ARG A 82 13.12 18.25 -0.23
CA ARG A 82 11.99 17.55 0.43
C ARG A 82 10.61 18.03 0.00
N THR A 83 10.52 18.61 -1.20
CA THR A 83 9.26 18.96 -1.83
C THR A 83 8.76 17.77 -2.63
N LEU A 84 7.48 17.43 -2.47
CA LEU A 84 6.81 16.42 -3.29
C LEU A 84 6.82 16.85 -4.76
N THR A 85 7.41 16.02 -5.62
CA THR A 85 7.47 16.28 -7.07
C THR A 85 6.52 15.39 -7.85
N THR A 86 6.24 14.19 -7.36
CA THR A 86 5.35 13.24 -8.05
C THR A 86 4.75 12.22 -7.11
N MET A 87 3.55 11.75 -7.44
CA MET A 87 2.95 10.55 -6.87
C MET A 87 2.74 9.52 -7.97
N LEU A 88 3.32 8.33 -7.80
CA LEU A 88 3.11 7.19 -8.70
C LEU A 88 2.07 6.28 -8.07
N GLN A 89 0.95 6.08 -8.76
CA GLN A 89 -0.09 5.16 -8.34
C GLN A 89 -0.01 3.89 -9.18
N THR A 90 -0.03 2.73 -8.52
CA THR A 90 -0.14 1.43 -9.16
C THR A 90 -1.39 0.72 -8.65
N ASN A 91 -2.31 0.35 -9.53
CA ASN A 91 -3.42 -0.52 -9.17
C ASN A 91 -2.92 -1.97 -9.08
N LEU A 92 -2.93 -2.55 -7.88
CA LEU A 92 -2.46 -3.91 -7.66
C LEU A 92 -3.45 -4.98 -8.15
N MET A 93 -4.71 -4.60 -8.36
CA MET A 93 -5.76 -5.48 -8.87
C MET A 93 -5.78 -5.57 -10.40
N SER A 94 -5.24 -4.57 -11.11
CA SER A 94 -5.13 -4.57 -12.58
C SER A 94 -4.07 -5.55 -13.06
N GLU A 95 -4.30 -6.26 -14.18
CA GLU A 95 -3.28 -7.09 -14.85
C GLU A 95 -2.20 -6.26 -15.58
N GLU A 96 -2.52 -5.01 -15.93
CA GLU A 96 -1.62 -4.08 -16.62
C GLU A 96 -0.70 -3.33 -15.63
N GLU A 97 0.56 -3.08 -16.06
CA GLU A 97 1.56 -2.28 -15.33
C GLU A 97 1.63 -0.83 -15.79
#